data_AF-A0A832SBF4-F1
#
_entry.id   AF-A0A832SBF4-F1
#
_cell.length_a   1.000
_cell.length_b   1.000
_cell.length_c   1.000
_cell.angle_alpha   90.00
_cell.angle_beta   90.00
_cell.angle_gamma   90.00
#
_symmetry.space_group_name_H-M   'P 1'
#
loop_
_entity.id
_entity.type
_entity.pdbx_description
1 polymer ?
#
loop_
_entity_poly.entity_id
_entity_poly.type
_entity_poly.pdbx_seq_one_letter_code
_entity_poly.pdbx_strand_id
1 'polypeptide(L)'
;MQEAVQAFREIRYPVTKNQLIEKAKSMNARSEVIQAIEGIPDREYNNAADVLKQFEGIQRAIEALRELKYPSTKSQLIEHAKKHDARSEVIRALEKFPDREYNNTADVLMEFRGKFQSQ
;
A
#
# COMPACT_ATOMS: atom_id res chain seq x y z
N MET A 1 9.38 -11.66 -2.60
CA MET A 1 8.51 -10.95 -1.62
C MET A 1 9.21 -10.86 -0.27
N GLN A 2 9.73 -11.98 0.25
CA GLN A 2 10.57 -11.98 1.45
C GLN A 2 11.82 -11.10 1.32
N GLU A 3 12.39 -10.94 0.12
CA GLU A 3 13.62 -10.14 -0.04
C GLU A 3 13.42 -8.65 0.24
N ALA A 4 12.27 -8.07 -0.14
CA ALA A 4 11.99 -6.66 0.12
C ALA A 4 11.75 -6.38 1.60
N VAL A 5 11.02 -7.28 2.28
CA VAL A 5 10.81 -7.22 3.73
C VAL A 5 12.14 -7.32 4.49
N GLN A 6 13.03 -8.22 4.06
CA GLN A 6 14.36 -8.34 4.64
C GLN A 6 15.18 -7.07 4.41
N ALA A 7 15.14 -6.51 3.20
CA ALA A 7 15.88 -5.29 2.86
C ALA A 7 15.51 -4.10 3.76
N PHE A 8 14.23 -3.94 4.11
CA PHE A 8 13.78 -2.89 5.02
C PHE A 8 14.30 -3.11 6.45
N ARG A 9 14.54 -4.34 6.88
CA ARG A 9 15.11 -4.60 8.22
C ARG A 9 16.59 -4.29 8.30
N GLU A 10 17.30 -4.35 7.18
CA GLU A 10 18.76 -4.20 7.11
C GLU A 10 19.23 -2.80 6.72
N ILE A 11 18.34 -1.97 6.15
CA ILE A 11 18.68 -0.60 5.77
C ILE A 11 18.96 0.27 7.01
N ARG A 12 19.88 1.22 6.88
CA ARG A 12 20.21 2.17 7.96
C ARG A 12 19.13 3.25 8.05
N TYR A 13 18.54 3.37 9.23
CA TYR A 13 17.55 4.40 9.53
C TYR A 13 18.22 5.69 10.04
N PRO A 14 17.62 6.87 9.78
CA PRO A 14 16.36 7.08 9.09
C PRO A 14 16.42 6.92 7.56
N VAL A 15 15.29 6.61 6.93
CA VAL A 15 15.15 6.46 5.45
C VAL A 15 13.92 7.17 4.91
N THR A 16 14.01 7.67 3.69
CA THR A 16 12.88 8.25 2.96
C THR A 16 12.19 7.21 2.08
N LYS A 17 10.94 7.46 1.69
CA LYS A 17 10.21 6.62 0.71
C LYS A 17 11.01 6.40 -0.58
N ASN A 18 11.68 7.44 -1.09
CA ASN A 18 12.50 7.32 -2.31
C ASN A 18 13.68 6.37 -2.11
N GLN A 19 14.38 6.42 -0.97
CA GLN A 19 15.46 5.48 -0.68
C GLN A 19 14.95 4.03 -0.58
N LEU A 20 13.74 3.81 -0.06
CA LEU A 20 13.10 2.48 -0.06
C LEU A 20 12.81 1.98 -1.49
N ILE A 21 12.32 2.86 -2.37
CA ILE A 21 12.08 2.54 -3.79
C ILE A 21 13.40 2.21 -4.49
N GLU A 22 14.44 3.02 -4.31
CA GLU A 22 15.77 2.78 -4.89
C GLU A 22 16.36 1.45 -4.42
N LYS A 23 16.27 1.17 -3.11
CA LYS A 23 16.70 -0.11 -2.55
C LYS A 23 15.95 -1.28 -3.17
N ALA A 24 14.62 -1.20 -3.26
CA ALA A 24 13.80 -2.26 -3.85
C ALA A 24 14.12 -2.47 -5.34
N LYS A 25 14.31 -1.40 -6.12
CA LYS A 25 14.74 -1.47 -7.53
C LYS A 25 16.12 -2.11 -7.68
N SER A 26 17.08 -1.76 -6.81
CA SER A 26 18.44 -2.34 -6.83
C SER A 26 18.43 -3.86 -6.59
N MET A 27 17.41 -4.37 -5.93
CA MET A 27 17.20 -5.79 -5.65
C MET A 27 16.30 -6.48 -6.67
N ASN A 28 15.98 -5.81 -7.78
CA ASN A 28 15.06 -6.31 -8.82
C ASN A 28 13.70 -6.74 -8.24
N ALA A 29 13.17 -5.97 -7.28
CA ALA A 29 11.88 -6.26 -6.67
C ALA A 29 10.75 -6.22 -7.71
N ARG A 30 9.74 -7.08 -7.52
CA ARG A 30 8.55 -7.13 -8.39
C ARG A 30 7.81 -5.80 -8.40
N SER A 31 7.14 -5.48 -9.51
CA SER A 31 6.37 -4.23 -9.66
C SER A 31 5.36 -3.98 -8.53
N GLU A 32 4.72 -5.03 -8.03
CA GLU A 32 3.78 -4.95 -6.90
C GLU A 32 4.44 -4.44 -5.61
N VAL A 33 5.70 -4.83 -5.36
CA VAL A 33 6.49 -4.34 -4.23
C VAL A 33 6.77 -2.85 -4.41
N ILE A 34 7.17 -2.43 -5.61
CA ILE A 34 7.43 -1.02 -5.91
C ILE A 34 6.15 -0.18 -5.73
N GLN A 35 5.02 -0.64 -6.26
CA GLN A 35 3.72 0.00 -6.10
C GLN A 35 3.30 0.09 -4.63
N ALA A 36 3.56 -0.95 -3.84
CA ALA A 36 3.28 -0.93 -2.42
C ALA A 36 4.10 0.14 -1.68
N ILE A 37 5.38 0.31 -2.04
CA ILE A 37 6.22 1.38 -1.49
C ILE A 37 5.74 2.75 -1.97
N GLU A 38 5.34 2.91 -3.23
CA GLU A 38 4.79 4.18 -3.75
C GLU A 38 3.48 4.60 -3.05
N GLY A 39 2.73 3.63 -2.54
CA GLY A 39 1.50 3.84 -1.77
C GLY A 39 1.72 4.22 -0.30
N ILE A 40 2.93 4.12 0.26
CA ILE A 40 3.16 4.52 1.65
C ILE A 40 3.26 6.07 1.77
N PRO A 41 3.01 6.64 2.97
CA PRO A 41 3.21 8.08 3.22
C PRO A 41 4.59 8.58 2.82
N ASP A 42 4.63 9.75 2.18
CA ASP A 42 5.89 10.43 1.89
C ASP A 42 6.41 11.13 3.15
N ARG A 43 7.29 10.44 3.87
CA ARG A 43 7.93 10.94 5.08
C ARG A 43 9.23 10.22 5.32
N GLU A 44 10.00 10.73 6.28
CA GLU A 44 11.11 10.01 6.86
C GLU A 44 10.59 8.93 7.83
N TYR A 45 11.12 7.72 7.70
CA TYR A 45 10.86 6.60 8.57
C TYR A 45 12.07 6.39 9.46
N ASN A 46 11.84 6.19 10.75
CA ASN A 46 12.90 6.07 11.75
C ASN A 46 13.22 4.61 12.14
N ASN A 47 12.39 3.66 11.70
CA ASN A 47 12.57 2.25 12.00
C ASN A 47 11.86 1.36 10.97
N ALA A 48 12.23 0.07 10.94
CA ALA A 48 11.66 -0.91 10.03
C ALA A 48 10.20 -1.25 10.34
N ALA A 49 9.78 -1.21 11.61
CA ALA A 49 8.42 -1.53 11.99
C ALA A 49 7.40 -0.56 11.35
N ASP A 50 7.72 0.73 11.32
CA ASP A 50 6.88 1.75 10.70
C ASP A 50 6.78 1.57 9.18
N VAL A 51 7.90 1.24 8.52
CA VAL A 51 7.91 0.94 7.08
C VAL A 51 7.07 -0.31 6.79
N LEU A 52 7.32 -1.41 7.50
CA LEU A 52 6.64 -2.68 7.30
C LEU A 52 5.14 -2.57 7.53
N LYS A 53 4.71 -1.82 8.55
CA LYS A 53 3.29 -1.58 8.81
C LYS A 53 2.60 -0.87 7.65
N GLN A 54 3.19 0.20 7.13
CA GLN A 54 2.60 0.91 5.98
C GLN A 54 2.63 0.03 4.72
N PHE A 55 3.77 -0.62 4.46
CA PHE A 55 3.95 -1.51 3.31
C PHE A 55 2.93 -2.67 3.30
N GLU A 56 2.76 -3.37 4.42
CA GLU A 56 1.81 -4.48 4.54
C GLU A 56 0.36 -4.03 4.35
N GLY A 57 -0.01 -2.86 4.88
CA GLY A 57 -1.35 -2.30 4.69
C GLY A 57 -1.65 -2.03 3.22
N ILE A 58 -0.71 -1.38 2.52
CA ILE A 58 -0.84 -1.11 1.08
C ILE A 58 -0.86 -2.42 0.28
N GLN A 59 -0.02 -3.39 0.64
CA GLN A 59 -0.01 -4.68 -0.04
C GLN A 59 -1.35 -5.41 0.08
N ARG A 60 -1.94 -5.45 1.28
CA ARG A 60 -3.28 -6.03 1.49
C ARG A 60 -4.34 -5.33 0.65
N ALA A 61 -4.22 -4.01 0.47
CA ALA A 61 -5.12 -3.26 -0.41
C ALA A 61 -4.94 -3.64 -1.89
N ILE A 62 -3.70 -3.81 -2.36
CA ILE A 62 -3.41 -4.28 -3.73
C ILE A 62 -3.99 -5.68 -3.94
N GLU A 63 -3.79 -6.60 -3.00
CA GLU A 63 -4.33 -7.96 -3.05
C GLU A 63 -5.86 -7.98 -3.07
N ALA A 64 -6.49 -7.19 -2.18
CA ALA A 64 -7.94 -7.09 -2.07
C ALA A 64 -8.63 -6.52 -3.32
N LEU A 65 -7.92 -5.70 -4.10
CA LEU A 65 -8.44 -5.03 -5.28
C LEU A 65 -7.86 -5.60 -6.58
N ARG A 66 -7.21 -6.75 -6.51
CA ARG A 66 -6.69 -7.44 -7.69
C ARG A 66 -7.86 -7.79 -8.61
N GLU A 67 -7.62 -7.68 -9.92
CA GLU A 67 -8.60 -7.98 -10.98
C GLU A 67 -9.81 -7.03 -11.02
N LEU A 68 -9.86 -6.01 -10.16
CA LEU A 68 -10.87 -4.96 -10.25
C LEU A 68 -10.71 -4.18 -11.56
N LYS A 69 -11.83 -3.93 -12.24
CA LYS A 69 -11.88 -3.11 -13.44
C LYS A 69 -12.08 -1.65 -13.07
N TYR A 70 -11.35 -0.78 -13.76
CA TYR A 70 -11.50 0.67 -13.63
C TYR A 70 -12.15 1.26 -14.88
N PRO A 71 -12.89 2.38 -14.77
CA PRO A 71 -13.14 3.12 -13.53
C PRO A 71 -14.05 2.38 -12.54
N SER A 72 -13.92 2.72 -11.25
CA SER A 72 -14.71 2.13 -10.16
C SER A 72 -15.03 3.16 -9.08
N THR A 73 -16.25 3.11 -8.54
CA THR A 73 -16.70 3.95 -7.41
C THR A 73 -16.22 3.40 -6.07
N LYS A 74 -16.28 4.22 -5.02
CA LYS A 74 -16.01 3.77 -3.63
C LYS A 74 -16.82 2.54 -3.24
N SER A 75 -18.11 2.50 -3.57
CA SER A 75 -18.98 1.38 -3.26
C SER A 75 -18.52 0.09 -3.94
N GLN A 76 -18.12 0.17 -5.21
CA GLN A 76 -17.57 -0.97 -5.96
C GLN A 76 -16.23 -1.44 -5.38
N LEU A 77 -15.36 -0.53 -4.94
CA LEU A 77 -14.11 -0.89 -4.26
C LEU A 77 -14.38 -1.71 -3.00
N ILE A 78 -15.33 -1.27 -2.16
CA ILE A 78 -15.69 -1.95 -0.91
C ILE A 78 -16.33 -3.30 -1.19
N GLU A 79 -17.25 -3.37 -2.14
CA GLU A 79 -17.93 -4.62 -2.52
C GLU A 79 -16.94 -5.65 -3.05
N HIS A 80 -16.06 -5.25 -3.96
CA HIS A 80 -15.01 -6.12 -4.51
C HIS A 80 -14.07 -6.61 -3.42
N ALA A 81 -13.59 -5.71 -2.55
CA ALA A 81 -12.73 -6.09 -1.44
C ALA A 81 -13.41 -7.10 -0.49
N LYS A 82 -14.69 -6.89 -0.15
CA LYS A 82 -15.46 -7.83 0.69
C LYS A 82 -15.62 -9.19 0.01
N LYS A 83 -15.90 -9.21 -1.29
CA LYS A 83 -16.03 -10.44 -2.09
C LYS A 83 -14.73 -11.24 -2.15
N HIS A 84 -13.59 -10.57 -2.04
CA HIS A 84 -12.25 -11.16 -2.02
C HIS A 84 -11.69 -11.38 -0.60
N ASP A 85 -12.55 -11.43 0.42
CA ASP A 85 -12.18 -11.67 1.84
C ASP A 85 -11.11 -10.69 2.37
N ALA A 86 -11.19 -9.43 1.93
CA ALA A 86 -10.23 -8.43 2.37
C ALA A 86 -10.30 -8.21 3.89
N ARG A 87 -9.13 -8.03 4.50
CA ARG A 87 -9.03 -7.76 5.94
C ARG A 87 -9.82 -6.51 6.33
N SER A 88 -10.38 -6.54 7.54
CA SER A 88 -11.21 -5.43 8.05
C SER A 88 -10.49 -4.08 8.06
N GLU A 89 -9.17 -4.05 8.21
CA GLU A 89 -8.37 -2.83 8.11
C GLU A 89 -8.45 -2.18 6.71
N VAL A 90 -8.46 -2.98 5.65
CA VAL A 90 -8.58 -2.50 4.26
C VAL A 90 -9.99 -1.98 4.03
N ILE A 91 -11.01 -2.72 4.47
CA ILE A 91 -12.42 -2.29 4.36
C ILE A 91 -12.64 -0.96 5.09
N ARG A 92 -12.17 -0.83 6.34
CA ARG A 92 -12.28 0.41 7.13
C ARG A 92 -11.55 1.58 6.47
N ALA A 93 -10.43 1.32 5.80
CA ALA A 93 -9.71 2.36 5.06
C ALA A 93 -10.50 2.81 3.83
N LEU A 94 -11.07 1.88 3.05
CA LEU A 94 -11.94 2.18 1.91
C LEU A 94 -13.22 2.93 2.30
N GLU A 95 -13.81 2.62 3.45
CA GLU A 95 -15.00 3.34 3.96
C GLU A 95 -14.75 4.83 4.19
N LYS A 96 -13.50 5.21 4.48
CA LYS A 96 -13.06 6.61 4.69
C LYS A 96 -12.73 7.35 3.39
N PHE A 97 -12.85 6.70 2.24
CA PHE A 97 -12.55 7.34 0.96
C PHE A 97 -13.62 8.38 0.60
N PRO A 98 -13.26 9.45 -0.12
CA PRO A 98 -14.24 10.35 -0.70
C PRO A 98 -15.13 9.59 -1.69
N ASP A 99 -16.40 9.98 -1.75
CA ASP A 99 -17.34 9.40 -2.70
C ASP A 99 -17.10 10.00 -4.08
N ARG A 100 -16.32 9.28 -4.89
CA ARG A 100 -15.96 9.64 -6.27
C ARG A 100 -15.61 8.38 -7.06
N GLU A 101 -15.41 8.57 -8.35
CA GLU A 101 -14.86 7.56 -9.24
C GLU A 101 -13.32 7.55 -9.19
N TYR A 102 -12.75 6.35 -9.20
CA TYR A 102 -11.31 6.09 -9.25
C TYR A 102 -10.98 5.48 -10.60
N ASN A 103 -9.98 6.02 -11.30
CA ASN A 103 -9.73 5.66 -12.69
C ASN A 103 -8.70 4.56 -12.87
N ASN A 104 -7.91 4.27 -11.83
CA ASN A 104 -6.85 3.28 -11.86
C ASN A 104 -6.43 2.90 -10.42
N THR A 105 -5.58 1.89 -10.30
CA THR A 105 -5.05 1.44 -9.00
C THR A 105 -4.25 2.52 -8.29
N ALA A 106 -3.46 3.32 -8.99
CA ALA A 106 -2.65 4.37 -8.36
C ALA A 106 -3.53 5.44 -7.69
N ASP A 107 -4.65 5.84 -8.31
CA ASP A 107 -5.65 6.75 -7.71
C ASP A 107 -6.15 6.23 -6.37
N VAL A 108 -6.39 4.92 -6.29
CA VAL A 108 -6.84 4.24 -5.07
C VAL A 108 -5.71 4.16 -4.03
N LEU A 109 -4.50 3.78 -4.43
CA LEU A 109 -3.35 3.67 -3.51
C LEU A 109 -2.98 5.03 -2.91
N MET A 110 -3.16 6.12 -3.65
CA MET A 110 -2.96 7.47 -3.13
C MET A 110 -3.91 7.79 -1.96
N GLU A 111 -5.15 7.31 -2.00
CA GLU A 111 -6.10 7.50 -0.89
C GLU A 111 -5.79 6.62 0.33
N PHE A 112 -5.13 5.46 0.13
CA PHE A 112 -4.66 4.62 1.23
C PHE A 112 -3.48 5.21 2.01
N ARG A 113 -2.79 6.23 1.45
CA ARG A 113 -1.64 6.87 2.11
C ARG A 113 -2.02 7.35 3.50
N GLY A 114 -1.36 6.78 4.51
CA GLY A 114 -1.53 7.16 5.90
C GLY A 114 -2.84 6.70 6.53
N LYS A 115 -3.61 5.81 5.87
CA LYS A 115 -4.82 5.21 6.45
C LYS A 115 -4.52 4.05 7.39
N PHE A 116 -3.30 3.49 7.34
CA PHE A 116 -2.80 2.42 8.21
C PHE A 116 -2.04 2.95 9.44
N GLN A 117 -2.44 4.10 9.98
CA GLN A 117 -1.85 4.66 11.20
C GLN A 117 -2.34 3.94 12.47
N SER A 118 -1.55 4.01 13.55
CA SER A 118 -1.79 3.33 14.82
C SER A 118 -3.17 3.63 15.39
N GLN A 119 -3.99 2.58 15.53
CA GLN A 119 -4.96 2.50 16.61
C GLN A 119 -4.22 2.22 17.92
#